data_AF-A0A6G5A5L3-F1
#
_entry.id   AF-A0A6G5A5L3-F1
#
_cell.length_a   1.000
_cell.length_b   1.000
_cell.length_c   1.000
_cell.angle_alpha   90.00
_cell.angle_beta   90.00
_cell.angle_gamma   90.00
#
_symmetry.space_group_name_H-M   'P 1'
#
loop_
_entity.id
_entity.type
_entity.pdbx_description
1 polymer ?
#
loop_
_entity_poly.entity_id
_entity_poly.type
_entity_poly.pdbx_seq_one_letter_code
_entity_poly.pdbx_strand_id
1 'polypeptide(L)'
;EENISQMRLLQCVPLVCFLAYVSFVHGRGRGGCSLKPRRGNCTQQHVGWYYDKDAEECRVILLGICARRRNNYPSCQECWKRCDPNNRKRRKIGKMYILVKEEVAALLRRNVTLNKTNGPYSGY
;
A
#
# COMPACT_ATOMS: atom_id res chain seq x y z
N GLU A 1 -50.31 2.18 -6.40
CA GLU A 1 -49.05 1.56 -6.89
C GLU A 1 -47.77 2.20 -6.32
N GLU A 2 -47.81 3.43 -5.78
CA GLU A 2 -46.62 4.10 -5.22
C GLU A 2 -46.06 3.50 -3.90
N ASN A 3 -46.88 2.79 -3.12
CA ASN A 3 -46.48 2.24 -1.83
C ASN A 3 -45.70 0.91 -1.89
N ILE A 4 -45.88 0.12 -2.97
CA ILE A 4 -45.16 -1.17 -3.14
C ILE A 4 -43.70 -0.91 -3.52
N SER A 5 -43.43 0.16 -4.28
CA SER A 5 -42.08 0.61 -4.63
C SER A 5 -41.34 1.25 -3.44
N GLN A 6 -42.05 2.01 -2.59
CA GLN A 6 -41.51 2.60 -1.35
C GLN A 6 -41.12 1.55 -0.31
N MET A 7 -41.93 0.49 -0.13
CA MET A 7 -41.62 -0.61 0.80
C MET A 7 -40.40 -1.43 0.38
N ARG A 8 -40.14 -1.60 -0.92
CA ARG A 8 -38.94 -2.28 -1.43
C ARG A 8 -37.66 -1.50 -1.15
N LEU A 9 -37.71 -0.16 -1.24
CA LEU A 9 -36.57 0.71 -0.93
C LEU A 9 -36.18 0.65 0.56
N LEU A 10 -37.15 0.65 1.48
CA LEU A 10 -36.90 0.57 2.92
C LEU A 10 -36.24 -0.74 3.37
N GLN A 11 -36.46 -1.84 2.64
CA GLN A 11 -35.79 -3.13 2.91
C GLN A 11 -34.38 -3.20 2.33
N CYS A 12 -34.09 -2.42 1.28
CA CYS A 12 -32.76 -2.36 0.66
C CYS A 12 -31.77 -1.53 1.47
N VAL A 13 -32.22 -0.46 2.14
CA VAL A 13 -31.35 0.43 2.94
C VAL A 13 -30.56 -0.33 4.03
N PRO A 14 -31.17 -1.14 4.92
CA PRO A 14 -30.41 -1.85 5.95
C PRO A 14 -29.43 -2.88 5.37
N LEU A 15 -29.77 -3.55 4.26
CA LEU A 15 -28.86 -4.46 3.57
C LEU A 15 -27.68 -3.72 2.93
N VAL A 16 -27.93 -2.58 2.27
CA VAL A 16 -26.86 -1.74 1.69
C VAL A 16 -25.98 -1.16 2.78
N CYS A 17 -26.57 -0.66 3.88
CA CYS A 17 -25.84 -0.19 5.06
C CYS A 17 -25.01 -1.30 5.71
N PHE A 18 -25.55 -2.51 5.83
CA PHE A 18 -24.83 -3.66 6.35
C PHE A 18 -23.66 -4.07 5.45
N LEU A 19 -23.88 -4.14 4.12
CA LEU A 19 -22.81 -4.43 3.16
C LEU A 19 -21.73 -3.35 3.14
N ALA A 20 -22.12 -2.08 3.25
CA ALA A 20 -21.19 -0.96 3.37
C ALA A 20 -20.39 -1.03 4.69
N TYR A 21 -21.07 -1.30 5.80
CA TYR A 21 -20.47 -1.50 7.12
C TYR A 21 -19.48 -2.68 7.11
N VAL A 22 -19.88 -3.84 6.59
CA VAL A 22 -19.02 -5.03 6.47
C VAL A 22 -17.83 -4.76 5.55
N SER A 23 -17.99 -4.01 4.46
CA SER A 23 -16.90 -3.61 3.56
C SER A 23 -15.92 -2.63 4.20
N PHE A 24 -16.43 -1.74 5.07
CA PHE A 24 -15.63 -0.77 5.81
C PHE A 24 -14.89 -1.43 6.98
N VAL A 25 -15.55 -2.30 7.74
CA VAL A 25 -15.00 -3.01 8.90
C VAL A 25 -14.03 -4.12 8.49
N HIS A 26 -14.33 -4.90 7.44
CA HIS A 26 -13.34 -5.76 6.78
C HIS A 26 -12.46 -4.98 5.80
N GLY A 27 -12.23 -3.69 6.10
CA GLY A 27 -11.42 -2.77 5.32
C GLY A 27 -10.17 -3.47 4.83
N ARG A 28 -9.87 -3.30 3.54
CA ARG A 28 -8.80 -3.99 2.79
C ARG A 28 -7.46 -3.97 3.56
N GLY A 29 -7.28 -4.93 4.47
CA GLY A 29 -6.10 -5.09 5.30
C GLY A 29 -4.88 -5.25 4.42
N ARG A 30 -3.76 -4.63 4.81
CA ARG A 30 -2.52 -4.45 4.02
C ARG A 30 -2.18 -5.71 3.23
N GLY A 31 -2.65 -5.82 1.98
CA GLY A 31 -2.23 -6.80 0.98
C GLY A 31 -1.86 -8.19 1.49
N GLY A 32 -2.61 -8.76 2.46
CA GLY A 32 -2.32 -10.06 3.05
C GLY A 32 -1.62 -10.10 4.40
N CYS A 33 -0.90 -9.06 4.82
CA CYS A 33 -0.06 -9.09 6.04
C CYS A 33 -0.83 -9.35 7.34
N SER A 34 -2.14 -9.15 7.36
CA SER A 34 -3.01 -9.46 8.51
C SER A 34 -3.65 -10.84 8.43
N LEU A 35 -3.37 -11.62 7.38
CA LEU A 35 -3.91 -12.96 7.20
C LEU A 35 -3.03 -13.98 7.90
N LYS A 36 -3.64 -15.02 8.49
CA LYS A 36 -2.89 -16.17 8.97
C LYS A 36 -2.11 -16.83 7.83
N PRO A 37 -0.85 -17.24 8.06
CA PRO A 37 -0.11 -17.99 7.06
C PRO A 37 -0.79 -19.35 6.82
N ARG A 38 -0.73 -19.85 5.58
CA ARG A 38 -1.27 -21.18 5.23
C ARG A 38 -0.15 -22.02 4.66
N ARG A 39 0.09 -23.19 5.24
CA ARG A 39 1.08 -24.15 4.73
C ARG A 39 0.66 -24.79 3.40
N GLY A 40 -0.64 -24.86 3.09
CA GLY A 40 -1.12 -25.60 1.91
C GLY A 40 -0.95 -27.12 2.09
N ASN A 41 -1.64 -27.92 1.27
CA ASN A 41 -1.68 -29.38 1.42
C ASN A 41 -0.75 -30.11 0.43
N CYS A 42 0.24 -29.40 -0.13
CA CYS A 42 1.14 -29.99 -1.12
C CYS A 42 2.33 -30.66 -0.43
N THR A 43 2.77 -31.76 -1.02
CA THR A 43 3.88 -32.60 -0.54
C THR A 43 5.23 -31.89 -0.61
N GLN A 44 5.46 -31.10 -1.65
CA GLN A 44 6.69 -30.30 -1.76
C GLN A 44 6.60 -29.04 -0.88
N GLN A 45 7.61 -28.87 -0.03
CA GLN A 45 7.70 -27.77 0.94
C GLN A 45 8.96 -26.93 0.69
N HIS A 46 8.87 -25.65 1.00
CA HIS A 46 9.98 -24.69 1.00
C HIS A 46 9.89 -23.81 2.24
N VAL A 47 11.03 -23.27 2.65
CA VAL A 47 11.08 -22.26 3.72
C VAL A 47 10.69 -20.92 3.13
N GLY A 48 9.75 -20.24 3.77
CA GLY A 48 9.39 -18.86 3.42
C GLY A 48 9.12 -18.04 4.67
N TRP A 49 8.68 -16.81 4.46
CA TRP A 49 8.50 -15.80 5.49
C TRP A 49 7.07 -15.32 5.51
N TYR A 50 6.52 -15.09 6.71
CA TYR A 50 5.21 -14.47 6.89
C TYR A 50 5.30 -13.37 7.94
N TYR A 51 4.42 -12.39 7.84
CA TYR A 51 4.30 -11.35 8.85
C TYR A 51 3.37 -11.82 9.97
N ASP A 52 3.90 -11.87 11.18
CA ASP A 52 3.15 -12.09 12.41
C ASP A 52 2.68 -10.73 12.92
N LYS A 53 1.37 -10.51 12.89
CA LYS A 53 0.79 -9.22 13.29
C LYS A 53 0.85 -9.03 14.80
N ASP A 54 0.77 -10.11 15.57
CA ASP A 54 0.70 -10.05 17.03
C ASP A 54 2.10 -9.77 17.60
N ALA A 55 3.14 -10.32 16.96
CA ALA A 55 4.54 -10.03 17.28
C ALA A 55 5.12 -8.85 16.49
N GLU A 56 4.36 -8.26 15.57
CA GLU A 56 4.77 -7.19 14.65
C GLU A 56 6.08 -7.47 13.87
N GLU A 57 6.35 -8.74 13.54
CA GLU A 57 7.62 -9.15 12.92
C GLU A 57 7.45 -10.18 11.80
N CYS A 58 8.45 -10.26 10.91
CA CYS A 58 8.51 -11.30 9.88
C CYS A 58 9.17 -12.57 10.43
N ARG A 59 8.41 -13.67 10.46
CA ARG A 59 8.85 -14.98 10.97
C ARG A 59 8.97 -16.00 9.86
N VAL A 60 9.76 -17.04 10.11
CA VAL A 60 9.97 -18.17 9.21
C VAL A 60 8.81 -19.16 9.33
N ILE A 61 8.39 -19.74 8.21
CA ILE A 61 7.42 -20.82 8.18
C ILE A 61 7.74 -21.80 7.03
N LEU A 62 7.50 -23.08 7.29
CA LEU A 62 7.52 -24.11 6.26
C LEU A 62 6.22 -24.05 5.44
N LEU A 63 6.33 -23.80 4.15
CA LEU A 63 5.22 -23.59 3.22
C LEU A 63 5.24 -24.64 2.12
N GLY A 64 4.08 -25.17 1.77
CA GLY A 64 3.89 -25.91 0.53
C GLY A 64 4.08 -25.00 -0.67
N ILE A 65 4.69 -25.48 -1.75
CA ILE A 65 4.96 -24.67 -2.96
C ILE A 65 3.66 -24.14 -3.60
N CYS A 66 2.55 -24.86 -3.41
CA CYS A 66 1.23 -24.44 -3.88
C CYS A 66 0.54 -23.40 -2.98
N ALA A 67 1.15 -22.99 -1.86
CA ALA A 67 0.60 -22.00 -0.96
C ALA A 67 0.71 -20.58 -1.53
N ARG A 68 -0.04 -20.30 -2.61
CA ARG A 68 -0.24 -18.95 -3.16
C ARG A 68 -1.25 -18.20 -2.32
N ARG A 69 -0.82 -17.60 -1.21
CA ARG A 69 -1.58 -16.56 -0.50
C ARG A 69 -0.69 -15.40 -0.07
N ARG A 70 -1.34 -14.28 0.23
CA ARG A 70 -0.74 -12.94 0.33
C ARG A 70 0.19 -12.70 1.55
N ASN A 71 0.20 -13.56 2.58
CA ASN A 71 1.14 -13.52 3.71
C ASN A 71 2.20 -14.62 3.61
N ASN A 72 2.89 -14.66 2.47
CA ASN A 72 3.97 -15.59 2.20
C ASN A 72 4.96 -14.86 1.29
N TYR A 73 6.22 -14.82 1.71
CA TYR A 73 7.30 -14.11 1.05
C TYR A 73 8.53 -15.01 0.92
N PRO A 74 9.27 -14.92 -0.20
CA PRO A 74 10.45 -15.75 -0.42
C PRO A 74 11.63 -15.35 0.49
N SER A 75 11.62 -14.14 1.05
CA SER A 75 12.68 -13.64 1.93
C SER A 75 12.14 -12.73 3.04
N CYS A 76 12.89 -12.61 4.14
CA CYS A 76 12.60 -11.70 5.24
C CYS A 76 12.49 -10.25 4.76
N GLN A 77 13.40 -9.83 3.88
CA GLN A 77 13.41 -8.48 3.32
C GLN A 77 12.12 -8.16 2.54
N GLU A 78 11.64 -9.10 1.72
CA GLU A 78 10.42 -8.88 0.94
C GLU A 78 9.17 -8.84 1.86
N CYS A 79 9.17 -9.63 2.93
CA CYS A 79 8.15 -9.57 3.98
C CYS A 79 8.10 -8.18 4.63
N TRP A 80 9.22 -7.66 5.12
CA TRP A 80 9.29 -6.33 5.74
C TRP A 80 8.94 -5.22 4.76
N LYS A 81 9.43 -5.31 3.53
CA LYS A 81 9.11 -4.36 2.46
C LYS A 81 7.61 -4.25 2.22
N ARG A 82 6.89 -5.38 2.32
CA ARG A 82 5.44 -5.44 2.08
C ARG A 82 4.62 -5.06 3.30
N CYS A 83 5.04 -5.51 4.48
CA CYS A 83 4.21 -5.52 5.68
C CYS A 83 4.57 -4.48 6.73
N ASP A 84 5.78 -3.90 6.69
CA ASP A 84 6.20 -2.85 7.62
C ASP A 84 5.23 -1.66 7.60
N PRO A 85 4.57 -1.32 8.73
CA PRO A 85 3.71 -0.14 8.83
C PRO A 85 4.45 1.15 8.44
N ASN A 86 5.74 1.24 8.75
CA ASN A 86 6.56 2.42 8.56
C ASN A 86 7.00 2.60 7.10
N ASN A 87 7.01 1.53 6.30
CA ASN A 87 7.38 1.61 4.89
C ASN A 87 6.48 2.54 4.08
N ARG A 88 5.16 2.63 4.39
CA ARG A 88 4.28 3.59 3.69
C ARG A 88 4.62 5.04 4.04
N LYS A 89 4.91 5.32 5.31
CA LYS A 89 5.33 6.66 5.76
C LYS A 89 6.65 7.04 5.10
N ARG A 90 7.63 6.14 5.13
CA ARG A 90 8.93 6.31 4.45
C ARG A 90 8.78 6.53 2.94
N ARG A 91 7.90 5.78 2.26
CA ARG A 91 7.61 6.01 0.83
C ARG A 91 6.95 7.35 0.55
N LYS A 92 6.01 7.81 1.40
CA LYS A 92 5.39 9.13 1.25
C LYS A 92 6.42 10.25 1.46
N ILE A 93 7.24 10.13 2.51
CA ILE A 93 8.31 11.10 2.80
C ILE A 93 9.35 11.09 1.68
N GLY A 94 9.78 9.93 1.19
CA GLY A 94 10.69 9.82 0.06
C GLY A 94 10.12 10.43 -1.21
N LYS A 95 8.84 10.19 -1.51
CA LYS A 95 8.14 10.85 -2.63
C LYS A 95 8.09 12.37 -2.44
N MET A 96 7.77 12.85 -1.23
CA MET A 96 7.78 14.28 -0.91
C MET A 96 9.16 14.88 -1.12
N TYR A 97 10.21 14.24 -0.60
CA TYR A 97 11.60 14.68 -0.75
C TYR A 97 12.02 14.76 -2.22
N ILE A 98 11.65 13.79 -3.05
CA ILE A 98 11.93 13.82 -4.50
C ILE A 98 11.26 15.03 -5.15
N LEU A 99 9.97 15.27 -4.86
CA LEU A 99 9.23 16.42 -5.40
C LEU A 99 9.89 17.75 -4.98
N VAL A 100 10.23 17.89 -3.71
CA VAL A 100 10.93 19.07 -3.19
C VAL A 100 12.29 19.24 -3.87
N LYS A 101 13.03 18.14 -4.08
CA LYS A 101 14.34 18.18 -4.75
C LYS A 101 14.21 18.64 -6.21
N GLU A 102 13.18 18.20 -6.92
CA GLU A 102 12.89 18.62 -8.28
C GLU A 102 12.49 20.10 -8.36
N GLU A 103 11.69 20.59 -7.42
CA GLU A 103 11.33 22.02 -7.30
C GLU A 103 12.56 22.87 -7.03
N VAL A 104 13.40 22.50 -6.06
CA VAL A 104 14.66 23.22 -5.76
C VAL A 104 15.57 23.20 -6.99
N ALA A 105 15.71 22.07 -7.69
CA ALA A 105 16.47 22.00 -8.92
C ALA A 105 15.89 22.89 -10.04
N ALA A 106 14.56 23.05 -10.11
CA ALA A 106 13.92 23.96 -11.05
C ALA A 106 14.15 25.44 -10.68
N LEU A 107 14.10 25.78 -9.40
CA LEU A 107 14.42 27.13 -8.90
C LEU A 107 15.87 27.49 -9.15
N LEU A 108 16.81 26.56 -8.89
CA LEU A 108 18.22 26.75 -9.19
C LEU A 108 18.45 26.96 -10.70
N ARG A 109 17.79 26.16 -11.56
CA ARG A 109 17.83 26.34 -13.01
C ARG A 109 17.32 27.72 -13.45
N ARG A 110 16.20 28.19 -12.87
CA ARG A 110 15.65 29.54 -13.14
C ARG A 110 16.60 30.65 -12.70
N ASN A 111 17.22 30.52 -11.52
CA ASN A 111 18.20 31.50 -11.03
C ASN A 111 19.43 31.59 -11.96
N VAL A 112 19.91 30.45 -12.47
CA VAL A 112 20.99 30.40 -13.45
C VAL A 112 20.59 31.11 -14.76
N THR A 113 19.36 30.91 -15.25
CA THR A 113 18.90 31.61 -16.46
C THR A 113 18.74 33.12 -16.25
N LEU A 114 18.26 33.57 -15.08
CA LEU A 114 18.16 35.00 -14.75
C LEU A 114 19.53 35.66 -14.62
N ASN A 115 20.51 34.97 -14.03
CA ASN A 115 21.88 35.48 -13.99
C ASN A 115 22.54 35.53 -15.37
N LYS A 116 22.14 34.68 -16.32
CA LYS A 116 22.59 34.77 -17.72
C LYS A 116 22.00 35.97 -18.44
N THR A 117 20.75 36.34 -18.17
CA THR A 117 20.11 37.53 -18.79
C THR A 117 20.53 38.84 -18.15
N ASN A 118 20.94 38.83 -16.88
CA ASN A 118 21.39 40.01 -16.14
C ASN A 118 22.92 40.15 -16.08
N GLY A 119 23.68 39.29 -16.77
CA GLY A 119 25.12 39.39 -16.88
C GLY A 119 25.54 40.61 -17.73
N PRO A 120 26.71 41.24 -17.46
CA PRO A 120 27.15 42.51 -18.05
C PRO A 120 27.46 42.47 -19.57
N TYR A 121 27.06 41.41 -20.29
CA TYR A 121 27.31 41.23 -21.72
C TYR A 121 26.05 40.77 -22.48
N SER A 122 24.90 41.38 -22.22
CA SER A 122 23.70 41.21 -23.06
C SER A 122 23.30 42.56 -23.67
N GLY A 123 24.11 43.05 -24.61
CA GLY A 123 23.85 44.31 -25.31
C GLY A 123 25.02 44.80 -26.14
N TYR A 124 25.41 44.04 -27.18
CA TYR A 124 26.06 44.53 -28.40
C TYR A 124 25.67 43.61 -29.56
#